data_AF-A0A3C1N756-F1
#
_entry.id   AF-A0A3C1N756-F1
#
_cell.length_a   1.000
_cell.length_b   1.000
_cell.length_c   1.000
_cell.angle_alpha   90.00
_cell.angle_beta   90.00
_cell.angle_gamma   90.00
#
_symmetry.space_group_name_H-M   'P 1'
#
loop_
_entity.id
_entity.type
_entity.pdbx_description
1 polymer ?
#
loop_
_entity_poly.entity_id
_entity_poly.type
_entity_poly.pdbx_seq_one_letter_code
_entity_poly.pdbx_strand_id
1 'polypeptide(L)' 'LDDPLSDEGGDALAESSDSTGADEGDVEGKLDLARAYVEIGDQAAAIELLDEIDQQGTSAHKEVADALRKELTD' A
#
# COMPACT_ATOMS: atom_id res chain seq x y z
N LEU A 1 16.28 -52.98 17.00
CA LEU A 1 16.01 -52.92 15.56
C LEU A 1 14.54 -52.55 15.42
N ASP A 2 14.18 -51.39 16.00
CA ASP A 2 14.28 -50.06 15.36
C ASP A 2 13.18 -49.98 14.28
N ASP A 3 12.17 -49.12 14.30
CA ASP A 3 12.12 -47.74 14.79
C ASP A 3 10.63 -47.32 14.96
N PRO A 4 10.32 -46.39 15.89
CA PRO A 4 8.96 -45.99 16.27
C PRO A 4 8.44 -44.77 15.47
N LEU A 5 7.12 -44.58 15.48
CA LEU A 5 6.43 -43.28 15.38
C LEU A 5 6.94 -42.32 14.29
N SER A 6 6.24 -42.26 13.15
CA SER A 6 6.27 -41.11 12.25
C SER A 6 5.62 -39.90 12.94
N ASP A 7 6.38 -39.28 13.84
CA ASP A 7 6.32 -37.86 14.17
C ASP A 7 6.92 -37.11 12.99
N GLU A 8 6.13 -36.89 11.93
CA GLU A 8 6.45 -35.83 10.97
C GLU A 8 6.05 -34.53 11.66
N GLY A 9 7.05 -34.01 12.37
CA GLY A 9 7.02 -32.74 13.06
C GLY A 9 6.58 -31.62 12.13
N GLY A 10 5.97 -30.63 12.76
CA GLY A 10 5.44 -29.48 12.08
C GLY A 10 6.48 -28.81 11.20
N ASP A 11 6.02 -28.42 10.01
CA ASP A 11 6.42 -27.13 9.49
C ASP A 11 5.14 -26.34 9.31
N ALA A 12 4.83 -25.56 10.34
CA ALA A 12 4.11 -24.33 10.17
C ALA A 12 4.95 -23.50 9.20
N LEU A 13 4.70 -23.67 7.90
CA LEU A 13 5.08 -22.71 6.88
C LEU A 13 4.18 -21.47 7.07
N ALA A 14 4.44 -20.78 8.18
CA ALA A 14 4.52 -19.34 8.20
C ALA A 14 5.66 -18.94 7.25
N GLU A 15 5.44 -19.16 5.95
CA GLU A 15 6.27 -18.58 4.91
C GLU A 15 5.86 -17.12 4.83
N SER A 16 6.56 -16.36 5.67
CA SER A 16 7.05 -15.02 5.42
C SER A 16 6.10 -14.11 4.65
N SER A 17 5.55 -13.15 5.37
CA SER A 17 5.32 -11.81 4.84
C SER A 17 6.47 -11.37 3.94
N ASP A 18 6.28 -11.48 2.63
CA ASP A 18 7.00 -10.76 1.59
C ASP A 18 6.06 -10.77 0.38
N SER A 19 5.21 -9.77 0.26
CA SER A 19 5.63 -8.63 -0.52
C SER A 19 5.23 -7.31 0.16
N THR A 20 6.20 -6.69 0.82
CA THR A 20 6.35 -5.22 0.78
C THR A 20 6.79 -4.77 -0.63
N GLY A 21 6.19 -5.35 -1.67
CA GLY A 21 5.92 -4.57 -2.86
C GLY A 21 4.78 -3.69 -2.41
N ALA A 22 5.03 -2.40 -2.23
CA ALA A 22 3.95 -1.45 -2.46
C ALA A 22 3.44 -1.79 -3.86
N ASP A 23 2.36 -2.58 -3.92
CA ASP A 23 1.79 -3.04 -5.17
C ASP A 23 1.54 -1.76 -5.96
N GLU A 24 2.09 -1.64 -7.17
CA GLU A 24 1.84 -0.43 -7.96
C GLU A 24 0.33 -0.23 -8.13
N GLY A 25 -0.46 -1.32 -8.10
CA GLY A 25 -1.92 -1.30 -8.01
C GLY A 25 -2.48 -0.79 -6.67
N ASP A 26 -1.80 -1.00 -5.54
CA ASP A 26 -2.14 -0.32 -4.27
C ASP A 26 -1.91 1.19 -4.38
N VAL A 27 -0.85 1.65 -5.05
CA VAL A 27 -0.58 3.08 -5.21
C VAL A 27 -1.57 3.75 -6.17
N GLU A 28 -1.89 3.10 -7.30
CA GLU A 28 -2.92 3.59 -8.22
C GLU A 28 -4.30 3.65 -7.56
N GLY A 29 -4.69 2.61 -6.80
CA GLY A 29 -5.93 2.60 -6.04
C GLY A 29 -6.00 3.70 -4.98
N LYS A 30 -4.87 3.97 -4.29
CA LYS A 30 -4.77 5.09 -3.33
C LYS A 30 -4.91 6.44 -4.03
N LEU A 31 -4.37 6.61 -5.25
CA LEU A 31 -4.52 7.85 -6.02
C LEU A 31 -5.96 8.11 -6.41
N ASP A 32 -6.67 7.09 -6.89
CA ASP A 32 -8.09 7.20 -7.23
C ASP A 32 -8.95 7.50 -5.99
N LEU A 33 -8.61 6.90 -4.85
CA LEU A 33 -9.28 7.19 -3.58
C LEU A 33 -8.99 8.62 -3.08
N ALA A 34 -7.74 9.09 -3.19
CA ALA A 34 -7.38 10.47 -2.83
C ALA A 34 -8.16 11.49 -3.67
N ARG A 35 -8.35 11.22 -4.97
CA ARG A 35 -9.20 12.04 -5.85
C ARG A 35 -10.65 12.08 -5.36
N ALA A 36 -11.22 10.93 -5.04
CA ALA A 36 -12.58 10.89 -4.50
C ALA A 36 -12.72 11.69 -3.19
N TYR A 37 -11.71 11.66 -2.32
CA TYR A 37 -11.70 12.48 -1.09
C TYR A 37 -11.63 13.98 -1.38
N VAL A 38 -10.84 14.41 -2.37
CA VAL A 38 -10.84 15.80 -2.84
C VAL A 38 -12.23 16.22 -3.33
N GLU A 39 -12.88 15.36 -4.13
CA GLU A 39 -14.21 15.63 -4.70
C GLU A 39 -15.31 15.81 -3.64
N ILE A 40 -15.25 15.05 -2.54
CA ILE A 40 -16.22 15.18 -1.43
C ILE A 40 -15.83 16.26 -0.41
N GLY A 41 -14.67 16.91 -0.59
CA GLY A 41 -14.15 17.96 0.29
C GLY A 41 -13.46 17.47 1.56
N ASP A 42 -13.15 16.18 1.66
CA ASP A 42 -12.37 15.62 2.77
C ASP A 42 -10.87 15.70 2.48
N GLN A 43 -10.34 16.91 2.60
CA GLN A 43 -8.95 17.19 2.28
C GLN A 43 -7.99 16.47 3.22
N ALA A 44 -8.37 16.23 4.47
CA ALA A 44 -7.51 15.58 5.45
C ALA A 44 -7.22 14.13 5.03
N ALA A 45 -8.27 13.37 4.69
CA ALA A 45 -8.14 12.01 4.20
C ALA A 45 -7.36 11.93 2.87
N ALA A 46 -7.59 12.89 1.96
CA ALA A 46 -6.81 12.99 0.73
C ALA A 46 -5.31 13.20 1.01
N ILE A 47 -4.95 14.10 1.93
CA ILE A 47 -3.55 14.40 2.26
C ILE A 47 -2.83 13.18 2.85
N GLU A 48 -3.50 12.41 3.72
CA GLU A 48 -2.92 11.18 4.28
C GLU A 48 -2.56 10.17 3.19
N LEU A 49 -3.46 9.92 2.25
CA LEU A 49 -3.20 9.02 1.13
C LEU A 49 -2.07 9.54 0.22
N LEU A 50 -2.05 10.85 -0.05
CA LEU A 50 -1.01 11.46 -0.88
C LEU A 50 0.37 11.36 -0.22
N ASP A 51 0.47 11.40 1.11
CA ASP A 51 1.72 11.16 1.84
C ASP A 51 2.18 9.71 1.73
N GLU A 52 1.27 8.75 1.82
CA GLU A 52 1.59 7.34 1.57
C GLU A 52 2.09 7.11 0.14
N ILE A 53 1.46 7.75 -0.85
CA ILE A 53 1.89 7.69 -2.26
C ILE A 53 3.28 8.31 -2.44
N ASP A 54 3.63 9.36 -1.69
CA ASP A 54 4.97 9.95 -1.72
C ASP A 54 6.03 8.96 -1.20
N GLN A 55 5.69 8.17 -0.18
CA GLN A 55 6.60 7.20 0.41
C GLN A 55 6.75 5.93 -0.44
N GLN A 56 5.65 5.47 -1.06
CA GLN A 56 5.55 4.15 -1.69
C GLN A 56 5.56 4.21 -3.23
N GLY A 57 5.14 5.32 -3.82
CA GLY A 57 4.94 5.45 -5.26
C GLY A 57 6.21 5.77 -6.05
N THR A 58 6.19 5.37 -7.33
CA THR A 58 7.16 5.80 -8.34
C THR A 58 7.10 7.32 -8.59
N SER A 59 8.12 7.88 -9.24
CA SER A 59 8.18 9.32 -9.55
C SER A 59 6.92 9.85 -10.25
N ALA A 60 6.31 9.06 -11.13
CA ALA A 60 5.07 9.43 -11.81
C ALA A 60 3.89 9.56 -10.83
N HIS A 61 3.75 8.64 -9.88
CA HIS A 61 2.73 8.73 -8.84
C HIS A 61 2.91 9.96 -7.95
N LYS A 62 4.17 10.29 -7.63
CA LYS A 62 4.49 11.50 -6.85
C LYS A 62 4.12 12.77 -7.60
N GLU A 63 4.39 12.87 -8.89
CA GLU A 63 4.00 14.03 -9.71
C GLU A 63 2.48 14.23 -9.71
N VAL A 64 1.70 13.14 -9.81
CA VAL A 64 0.24 13.20 -9.70
C VAL A 64 -0.19 13.62 -8.30
N ALA A 65 0.44 13.07 -7.25
CA ALA A 65 0.13 13.41 -5.88
C ALA A 65 0.39 14.90 -5.57
N ASP A 66 1.50 15.44 -6.08
CA ASP A 66 1.87 16.85 -5.95
C ASP A 66 0.87 17.78 -6.67
N ALA A 67 0.39 17.38 -7.84
CA ALA A 67 -0.65 18.09 -8.56
C ALA A 67 -1.96 18.13 -7.75
N LEU A 68 -2.35 17.00 -7.16
CA LEU A 68 -3.55 16.92 -6.33
C LEU A 68 -3.44 17.79 -5.07
N ARG A 69 -2.27 17.82 -4.42
CA ARG A 69 -2.02 18.69 -3.26
C ARG A 69 -2.19 20.17 -3.57
N LYS A 70 -1.83 20.61 -4.78
CA LYS A 70 -2.05 22.01 -5.20
C LYS A 70 -3.53 22.35 -5.28
N GLU A 71 -4.35 21.45 -5.82
CA GLU A 71 -5.81 21.65 -5.87
C GLU A 71 -6.46 21.73 -4.49
N LEU A 72 -5.85 21.14 -3.46
CA LEU A 72 -6.32 21.25 -2.08
C LEU A 72 -5.97 22.59 -1.41
N THR A 73 -4.99 23.32 -1.96
CA THR A 73 -4.43 24.54 -1.36
C THR A 73 -4.82 25.83 -2.11
N ASP A 74 -5.34 25.70 -3.34
CA ASP A 74 -5.95 26.78 -4.15
C ASP A 74 -7.38 27.09 -3.70
#